data_AF-A0A1X2GNN9-F1
#
_entry.id   AF-A0A1X2GNN9-F1
#
_cell.length_a   1.000
_cell.length_b   1.000
_cell.length_c   1.000
_cell.angle_alpha   90.00
_cell.angle_beta   90.00
_cell.angle_gamma   90.00
#
_symmetry.space_group_name_H-M   'P 1'
#
loop_
_entity.id
_entity.type
_entity.pdbx_description
1 polymer ?
#
loop_
_entity_poly.entity_id
_entity_poly.type
_entity_poly.pdbx_seq_one_letter_code
_entity_poly.pdbx_strand_id
1 'polypeptide(L)'
;MANLKRNFTQTFQSMDGTKKWVLQSGKRAEDALYTFGMKCTTEHICHSFIIDPSDVSYIHHNVFCQAELEEISDTSKKAFPDIPEQLRDYINSFNKNNTTDLRQAILTKQPWDEHYDSITHGDFDWVRNTVYNLVRLYESNDLQHPHLEQWYNMHIWRFFDTIYDGLEQIEVVR
;
A
#
# COMPACT_ATOMS: atom_id res chain seq x y z
N MET A 1 -16.95 5.46 -17.41
CA MET A 1 -17.95 4.46 -16.94
C MET A 1 -18.40 3.43 -17.96
N ALA A 2 -18.84 3.76 -19.18
CA ALA A 2 -19.36 2.76 -20.13
C ALA A 2 -18.32 1.67 -20.51
N ASN A 3 -17.10 2.09 -20.87
CA ASN A 3 -16.00 1.14 -21.16
C ASN A 3 -15.61 0.31 -19.93
N LEU A 4 -15.55 0.94 -18.75
CA LEU A 4 -15.25 0.25 -17.49
C LEU A 4 -16.27 -0.86 -17.20
N LYS A 5 -17.58 -0.55 -17.24
CA LYS A 5 -18.63 -1.54 -17.00
C LYS A 5 -18.61 -2.66 -18.03
N ARG A 6 -18.36 -2.35 -19.30
CA ARG A 6 -18.21 -3.38 -20.35
C ARG A 6 -17.05 -4.32 -20.06
N ASN A 7 -15.87 -3.79 -19.74
CA ASN A 7 -14.71 -4.61 -19.41
C ASN A 7 -14.96 -5.45 -18.15
N PHE A 8 -15.58 -4.85 -17.13
CA PHE A 8 -15.95 -5.55 -15.90
C PHE A 8 -16.92 -6.72 -16.16
N THR A 9 -17.96 -6.52 -16.99
CA THR A 9 -18.86 -7.60 -17.41
C THR A 9 -18.15 -8.69 -18.18
N GLN A 10 -17.22 -8.35 -19.09
CA GLN A 10 -16.43 -9.35 -19.83
C GLN A 10 -15.59 -10.21 -18.89
N THR A 11 -14.88 -9.57 -17.94
CA THR A 11 -14.11 -10.29 -16.92
C THR A 11 -15.03 -11.20 -16.10
N PHE A 12 -16.15 -10.69 -15.58
CA PHE A 12 -17.13 -11.46 -14.82
C PHE A 12 -17.65 -12.71 -15.57
N GLN A 13 -18.00 -12.54 -16.85
CA GLN A 13 -18.54 -13.61 -17.69
C GLN A 13 -17.50 -14.67 -18.04
N SER A 14 -16.22 -14.30 -18.08
CA SER A 14 -15.12 -15.23 -18.33
C SER A 14 -14.75 -16.09 -17.12
N MET A 15 -15.26 -15.77 -15.92
CA MET A 15 -14.95 -16.52 -14.70
C MET A 15 -15.59 -17.90 -14.70
N ASP A 16 -14.82 -18.91 -14.30
CA ASP A 16 -15.33 -20.25 -14.01
C ASP A 16 -16.19 -20.22 -12.75
N GLY A 17 -17.51 -20.43 -12.92
CA GLY A 17 -18.46 -20.42 -11.83
C GLY A 17 -18.19 -21.45 -10.74
N THR A 18 -17.41 -22.50 -11.01
CA THR A 18 -17.03 -23.51 -10.00
C THR A 18 -15.90 -23.05 -9.08
N LYS A 19 -15.17 -22.00 -9.48
CA LYS A 19 -14.00 -21.46 -8.74
C LYS A 19 -14.30 -20.16 -8.00
N LYS A 20 -15.51 -19.63 -8.13
CA LYS A 20 -15.96 -18.44 -7.39
C LYS A 20 -15.92 -18.70 -5.90
N TRP A 21 -15.52 -17.70 -5.13
CA TRP A 21 -15.49 -17.81 -3.68
C TRP A 21 -16.90 -17.82 -3.09
N VAL A 22 -17.27 -18.95 -2.50
CA VAL A 22 -18.53 -19.14 -1.77
C VAL A 22 -18.27 -18.95 -0.28
N LEU A 23 -18.93 -17.96 0.30
CA LEU A 23 -18.90 -17.67 1.75
C LEU A 23 -19.75 -18.70 2.50
N GLN A 24 -19.60 -18.77 3.83
CA GLN A 24 -20.39 -19.66 4.68
C GLN A 24 -21.90 -19.40 4.59
N SER A 25 -22.29 -18.17 4.25
CA SER A 25 -23.69 -17.79 3.99
C SER A 25 -24.26 -18.41 2.70
N GLY A 26 -23.42 -19.04 1.87
CA GLY A 26 -23.76 -19.50 0.51
C GLY A 26 -23.66 -18.40 -0.55
N LYS A 27 -23.35 -17.16 -0.16
CA LYS A 27 -23.15 -16.03 -1.08
C LYS A 27 -21.87 -16.23 -1.88
N ARG A 28 -21.93 -15.94 -3.18
CA ARG A 28 -20.76 -15.89 -4.08
C ARG A 28 -20.19 -14.48 -4.08
N ALA A 29 -18.95 -14.31 -3.62
CA ALA A 29 -18.35 -13.00 -3.42
C ALA A 29 -18.26 -12.20 -4.72
N GLU A 30 -17.82 -12.81 -5.82
CA GLU A 30 -17.68 -12.15 -7.12
C GLU A 30 -19.03 -11.74 -7.72
N ASP A 31 -20.10 -12.50 -7.47
CA ASP A 31 -21.45 -12.16 -7.92
C ASP A 31 -22.00 -10.93 -7.17
N ALA A 32 -21.71 -10.86 -5.87
CA ALA A 32 -22.07 -9.72 -5.02
C ALA A 32 -21.31 -8.45 -5.46
N LEU A 33 -19.99 -8.55 -5.65
CA LEU A 33 -19.17 -7.45 -6.18
C LEU A 33 -19.61 -7.01 -7.56
N TYR A 34 -19.93 -7.94 -8.47
CA TYR A 34 -20.41 -7.60 -9.79
C TYR A 34 -21.72 -6.82 -9.75
N THR A 35 -22.67 -7.30 -8.95
CA THR A 35 -23.96 -6.63 -8.75
C THR A 35 -23.79 -5.23 -8.18
N PHE A 36 -22.86 -5.05 -7.24
CA PHE A 36 -22.53 -3.76 -6.66
C PHE A 36 -21.83 -2.83 -7.67
N GLY A 37 -20.75 -3.28 -8.30
CA GLY A 37 -19.97 -2.52 -9.26
C GLY A 37 -20.79 -2.04 -10.47
N MET A 38 -21.79 -2.82 -10.90
CA MET A 38 -22.71 -2.39 -11.96
C MET A 38 -23.63 -1.23 -11.54
N LYS A 39 -23.87 -1.03 -10.23
CA LYS A 39 -24.63 0.10 -9.68
C LYS A 39 -23.76 1.33 -9.43
N CYS A 40 -22.44 1.17 -9.24
CA CYS A 40 -21.53 2.29 -9.05
C CYS A 40 -21.58 3.30 -10.22
N THR A 41 -21.55 4.58 -9.88
CA THR A 41 -21.52 5.71 -10.83
C THR A 41 -20.10 6.19 -11.13
N THR A 42 -19.15 5.85 -10.27
CA THR A 42 -17.71 6.06 -10.43
C THR A 42 -16.99 4.71 -10.34
N GLU A 43 -15.70 4.71 -10.64
CA GLU A 43 -14.84 3.56 -10.41
C GLU A 43 -14.74 3.22 -8.92
N HIS A 44 -14.67 1.93 -8.63
CA HIS A 44 -14.58 1.36 -7.29
C HIS A 44 -13.66 0.14 -7.35
N ILE A 45 -12.91 -0.17 -6.29
CA ILE A 45 -11.97 -1.31 -6.25
C ILE A 45 -12.62 -2.66 -6.60
N CYS A 46 -13.93 -2.78 -6.38
CA CYS A 46 -14.72 -3.96 -6.75
C CYS A 46 -14.73 -4.24 -8.27
N HIS A 47 -14.50 -3.22 -9.11
CA HIS A 47 -14.38 -3.38 -10.57
C HIS A 47 -13.15 -4.20 -10.98
N SER A 48 -12.19 -4.35 -10.07
CA SER A 48 -11.03 -5.25 -10.19
C SER A 48 -11.20 -6.55 -9.40
N PHE A 49 -12.41 -6.84 -8.91
CA PHE A 49 -12.70 -7.97 -8.00
C PHE A 49 -11.85 -7.98 -6.73
N ILE A 50 -11.42 -6.80 -6.27
CA ILE A 50 -10.72 -6.63 -5.00
C ILE A 50 -11.77 -6.35 -3.91
N ILE A 51 -11.69 -7.09 -2.80
CA ILE A 51 -12.51 -6.87 -1.62
C ILE A 51 -11.65 -6.20 -0.56
N ASP A 52 -12.05 -5.01 -0.13
CA ASP A 52 -11.56 -4.38 1.10
C ASP A 52 -12.59 -4.65 2.20
N PRO A 53 -12.32 -5.54 3.16
CA PRO A 53 -13.28 -5.86 4.23
C PRO A 53 -13.61 -4.66 5.13
N SER A 54 -12.80 -3.60 5.10
CA SER A 54 -13.00 -2.37 5.87
C SER A 54 -13.83 -1.31 5.14
N ASP A 55 -14.17 -1.54 3.87
CA ASP A 55 -14.99 -0.63 3.09
C ASP A 55 -16.46 -0.63 3.55
N VAL A 56 -16.84 0.47 4.20
CA VAL A 56 -18.19 0.68 4.73
C VAL A 56 -19.28 0.68 3.66
N SER A 57 -18.92 0.93 2.39
CA SER A 57 -19.85 0.93 1.26
C SER A 57 -20.51 -0.44 1.09
N TYR A 58 -19.81 -1.54 1.42
CA TYR A 58 -20.37 -2.88 1.33
C TYR A 58 -21.52 -3.13 2.30
N ILE A 59 -21.43 -2.60 3.53
CA ILE A 59 -22.54 -2.66 4.49
C ILE A 59 -23.67 -1.71 4.04
N HIS A 60 -23.34 -0.46 3.70
CA HIS A 60 -24.33 0.54 3.30
C HIS A 60 -25.16 0.13 2.09
N HIS A 61 -24.55 -0.57 1.14
CA HIS A 61 -25.21 -1.07 -0.07
C HIS A 61 -25.70 -2.51 0.03
N ASN A 62 -25.67 -3.12 1.23
CA ASN A 62 -26.08 -4.50 1.50
C ASN A 62 -25.40 -5.52 0.58
N VAL A 63 -24.13 -5.29 0.25
CA VAL A 63 -23.30 -6.20 -0.56
C VAL A 63 -22.91 -7.40 0.30
N PHE A 64 -22.39 -7.12 1.49
CA PHE A 64 -22.03 -8.11 2.51
C PHE A 64 -22.65 -7.74 3.86
N CYS A 65 -22.84 -8.72 4.73
CA CYS A 65 -23.12 -8.49 6.14
C CYS A 65 -21.82 -8.47 6.96
N GLN A 66 -21.89 -8.05 8.22
CA GLN A 66 -20.73 -7.98 9.10
C GLN A 66 -20.01 -9.33 9.24
N ALA A 67 -20.75 -10.43 9.43
CA ALA A 67 -20.18 -11.77 9.55
C ALA A 67 -19.49 -12.25 8.27
N GLU A 68 -20.01 -11.88 7.09
CA GLU A 68 -19.38 -12.17 5.80
C GLU A 68 -18.07 -11.39 5.63
N LEU A 69 -18.03 -10.12 6.05
CA LEU A 69 -16.79 -9.32 6.00
C LEU A 69 -15.74 -9.82 6.98
N GLU A 70 -16.15 -10.29 8.16
CA GLU A 70 -15.26 -10.95 9.14
C GLU A 70 -14.68 -12.24 8.57
N GLU A 71 -15.53 -13.11 7.98
CA GLU A 71 -15.07 -14.30 7.26
C GLU A 71 -14.05 -13.95 6.18
N ILE A 72 -14.33 -12.94 5.36
CA ILE A 72 -13.44 -12.51 4.29
C ILE A 72 -12.10 -12.02 4.85
N SER A 73 -12.13 -11.21 5.91
CA SER A 73 -10.93 -10.65 6.56
C SER A 73 -10.04 -11.73 7.17
N ASP A 74 -10.64 -12.78 7.74
CA ASP A 74 -9.90 -13.83 8.45
C ASP A 74 -9.49 -15.00 7.55
N THR A 75 -10.09 -15.14 6.37
CA THR A 75 -9.75 -16.18 5.40
C THR A 75 -8.33 -16.01 4.87
N SER A 76 -7.50 -17.03 5.07
CA SER A 76 -6.10 -17.05 4.62
C SER A 76 -5.27 -15.85 5.09
N LYS A 77 -5.66 -15.24 6.23
CA LYS A 77 -4.96 -14.11 6.83
C LYS A 77 -3.52 -14.51 7.13
N LYS A 78 -2.59 -13.92 6.36
CA LYS A 78 -1.17 -14.06 6.63
C LYS A 78 -0.83 -13.20 7.84
N ALA A 79 -0.01 -13.72 8.73
CA ALA A 79 0.59 -12.89 9.77
C ALA A 79 1.39 -11.78 9.08
N PHE A 80 1.22 -10.55 9.54
CA PHE A 80 2.14 -9.50 9.17
C PHE A 80 3.53 -9.87 9.70
N PRO A 81 4.59 -9.74 8.89
CA PRO A 81 5.94 -9.93 9.40
C PRO A 81 6.22 -8.86 10.46
N ASP A 82 6.84 -9.27 11.56
CA ASP A 82 7.36 -8.32 12.54
C ASP A 82 8.55 -7.56 11.96
N ILE A 83 8.62 -6.26 12.24
CA ILE A 83 9.79 -5.45 11.90
C ILE A 83 10.95 -5.93 12.81
N PRO A 84 12.12 -6.28 12.26
CA PRO A 84 13.29 -6.63 13.07
C PRO A 84 13.57 -5.56 14.11
N GLU A 85 13.83 -5.96 15.36
CA GLU A 85 14.00 -5.04 16.49
C GLU A 85 15.04 -3.95 16.23
N GLN A 86 16.18 -4.32 15.63
CA GLN A 86 17.23 -3.36 15.29
C GLN A 86 16.77 -2.31 14.27
N LEU A 87 16.00 -2.72 13.25
CA LEU A 87 15.47 -1.82 12.24
C LEU A 87 14.40 -0.90 12.85
N ARG A 88 13.51 -1.45 13.68
CA ARG A 88 12.51 -0.68 14.44
C ARG A 88 13.17 0.39 15.31
N ASP A 89 14.19 0.00 16.07
CA ASP A 89 14.90 0.92 16.96
C ASP A 89 15.68 1.99 16.17
N TYR A 90 16.23 1.63 15.00
CA TYR A 90 16.84 2.57 14.08
C TYR A 90 15.83 3.58 13.52
N ILE A 91 14.64 3.13 13.07
CA ILE A 91 13.55 4.03 12.64
C ILE A 91 13.16 4.98 13.78
N ASN A 92 13.00 4.44 15.00
CA ASN A 92 12.67 5.22 16.19
C ASN A 92 13.74 6.24 16.57
N SER A 93 15.01 6.02 16.19
CA SER A 93 16.08 6.99 16.42
C SER A 93 15.84 8.33 15.73
N PHE A 94 15.03 8.34 14.65
CA PHE A 94 14.60 9.52 13.91
C PHE A 94 13.34 10.18 14.47
N ASN A 95 12.77 9.69 15.58
CA ASN A 95 11.63 10.35 16.23
C ASN A 95 12.10 11.64 16.94
N LYS A 96 12.18 12.74 16.17
CA LYS A 96 12.64 14.07 16.60
C LYS A 96 11.59 15.13 16.30
N ASN A 97 11.67 16.25 17.02
CA ASN A 97 10.66 17.31 16.96
C ASN A 97 10.96 18.43 15.95
N ASN A 98 12.14 18.44 15.34
CA ASN A 98 12.54 19.48 14.38
C ASN A 98 13.59 18.94 13.38
N THR A 99 13.77 19.66 12.27
CA THR A 99 14.65 19.23 11.18
C THR A 99 16.13 19.30 11.54
N THR A 100 16.52 20.19 12.47
CA THR A 100 17.91 20.29 12.93
C THR A 100 18.33 19.01 13.66
N ASP A 101 17.53 18.53 14.60
CA ASP A 101 17.77 17.29 15.33
C ASP A 101 17.70 16.06 14.42
N LEU A 102 16.78 16.06 13.43
CA LEU A 102 16.73 15.02 12.40
C LEU A 102 18.03 14.98 11.59
N ARG A 103 18.55 16.13 11.14
CA ARG A 103 19.84 16.19 10.42
C ARG A 103 20.98 15.61 11.24
N GLN A 104 21.05 15.92 12.54
CA GLN A 104 22.08 15.34 13.42
C GLN A 104 21.91 13.82 13.56
N ALA A 105 20.68 13.33 13.71
CA ALA A 105 20.41 11.90 13.77
C ALA A 105 20.83 11.17 12.48
N ILE A 106 20.53 11.75 11.31
CA ILE A 106 20.92 11.19 10.00
C ILE A 106 22.43 11.14 9.82
N LEU A 107 23.15 12.17 10.27
CA LEU A 107 24.61 12.26 10.16
C LEU A 107 25.35 11.46 11.23
N THR A 108 24.64 10.81 12.14
CA THR A 108 25.26 9.95 13.15
C THR A 108 25.84 8.71 12.48
N LYS A 109 27.18 8.64 12.47
CA LYS A 109 27.94 7.54 11.87
C LYS A 109 27.49 6.20 12.43
N GLN A 110 27.17 5.27 11.54
CA GLN A 110 26.83 3.89 11.87
C GLN A 110 28.02 2.97 11.61
N PRO A 111 28.13 1.84 12.32
CA PRO A 111 29.22 0.87 12.09
C PRO A 111 29.30 0.37 10.65
N TRP A 112 28.16 0.24 9.97
CA TRP A 112 28.06 -0.24 8.59
C TRP A 112 28.45 0.80 7.53
N ASP A 113 28.70 2.07 7.91
CA ASP A 113 29.14 3.10 6.95
C ASP A 113 30.54 2.80 6.37
N GLU A 114 31.37 2.05 7.10
CA GLU A 114 32.72 1.68 6.64
C GLU A 114 32.73 0.42 5.78
N HIS A 115 31.81 -0.50 6.06
CA HIS A 115 31.73 -1.83 5.47
C HIS A 115 30.29 -2.15 5.09
N TYR A 116 29.76 -1.36 4.15
CA TYR A 116 28.38 -1.51 3.68
C TYR A 116 28.18 -2.84 2.94
N ASP A 117 27.01 -3.44 3.18
CA ASP A 117 26.52 -4.65 2.53
C ASP A 117 25.05 -4.44 2.20
N SER A 118 24.67 -4.55 0.93
CA SER A 118 23.32 -4.21 0.47
C SER A 118 22.25 -5.20 0.93
N ILE A 119 22.63 -6.43 1.29
CA ILE A 119 21.69 -7.46 1.74
C ILE A 119 21.36 -7.25 3.22
N THR A 120 22.37 -6.98 4.04
CA THR A 120 22.16 -6.84 5.50
C THR A 120 21.88 -5.41 5.95
N HIS A 121 22.34 -4.40 5.21
CA HIS A 121 22.21 -2.99 5.59
C HIS A 121 21.28 -2.18 4.67
N GLY A 122 20.77 -2.78 3.58
CA GLY A 122 19.93 -2.10 2.60
C GLY A 122 18.71 -1.40 3.21
N ASP A 123 17.98 -2.07 4.10
CA ASP A 123 16.82 -1.49 4.79
C ASP A 123 17.20 -0.29 5.66
N PHE A 124 18.35 -0.33 6.34
CA PHE A 124 18.83 0.76 7.18
C PHE A 124 19.26 1.97 6.33
N ASP A 125 19.95 1.73 5.22
CA ASP A 125 20.33 2.77 4.27
C ASP A 125 19.09 3.41 3.63
N TRP A 126 18.11 2.60 3.22
CA TRP A 126 16.83 3.08 2.69
C TRP A 126 16.09 3.96 3.69
N VAL A 127 16.00 3.55 4.96
CA VAL A 127 15.39 4.38 6.02
C VAL A 127 16.14 5.70 6.14
N ARG A 128 17.47 5.69 6.25
CA ARG A 128 18.28 6.91 6.39
C ARG A 128 18.07 7.86 5.20
N ASN A 129 18.11 7.34 3.98
CA ASN A 129 17.89 8.11 2.76
C ASN A 129 16.46 8.69 2.70
N THR A 130 15.45 7.89 3.07
CA THR A 130 14.05 8.34 3.11
C THR A 130 13.86 9.51 4.08
N VAL A 131 14.38 9.39 5.30
CA VAL A 131 14.30 10.47 6.30
C VAL A 131 15.08 11.70 5.83
N TYR A 132 16.23 11.53 5.20
CA TYR A 132 17.00 12.66 4.63
C TYR A 132 16.22 13.41 3.55
N ASN A 133 15.58 12.69 2.61
CA ASN A 133 14.77 13.33 1.58
C ASN A 133 13.54 14.02 2.18
N LEU A 134 12.90 13.42 3.19
CA LEU A 134 11.78 14.04 3.90
C LEU A 134 12.19 15.33 4.60
N VAL A 135 13.35 15.37 5.26
CA VAL A 135 13.91 16.58 5.87
C VAL A 135 14.08 17.70 4.85
N ARG A 136 14.58 17.39 3.65
CA ARG A 136 14.74 18.39 2.59
C ARG A 136 13.40 18.99 2.16
N LEU A 137 12.35 18.18 2.07
CA LEU A 137 10.99 18.64 1.72
C LEU A 137 10.37 19.51 2.81
N TYR A 138 10.62 19.21 4.09
CA TYR A 138 10.19 20.08 5.18
C TYR A 138 10.88 21.44 5.15
N GLU A 139 12.19 21.46 4.92
CA GLU A 139 12.98 22.69 4.93
C GLU A 139 12.77 23.57 3.69
N SER A 140 12.43 22.98 2.55
CA SER A 140 12.04 23.75 1.36
C SER A 140 10.62 24.33 1.45
N ASN A 141 9.82 23.89 2.42
CA ASN A 141 8.38 24.19 2.54
C ASN A 141 7.55 23.68 1.37
N ASP A 142 8.06 22.73 0.57
CA ASP A 142 7.34 22.23 -0.61
C ASP A 142 6.01 21.57 -0.22
N LEU A 143 5.91 20.95 0.95
CA LEU A 143 4.69 20.27 1.41
C LEU A 143 3.56 21.22 1.83
N GLN A 144 3.77 22.53 1.87
CA GLN A 144 2.78 23.50 2.38
C GLN A 144 1.70 23.90 1.37
N HIS A 145 1.78 23.43 0.14
CA HIS A 145 0.80 23.75 -0.90
C HIS A 145 0.45 22.51 -1.76
N PRO A 146 -0.71 22.50 -2.41
CA PRO A 146 -1.09 21.43 -3.31
C PRO A 146 -0.17 21.36 -4.53
N HIS A 147 0.14 20.14 -4.96
CA HIS A 147 0.90 19.89 -6.18
C HIS A 147 0.10 19.09 -7.21
N LEU A 148 0.61 19.07 -8.44
CA LEU A 148 0.15 18.11 -9.44
C LEU A 148 0.60 16.69 -9.06
N GLU A 149 -0.17 15.69 -9.46
CA GLU A 149 0.11 14.27 -9.21
C GLU A 149 1.55 13.87 -9.59
N GLN A 150 2.04 14.34 -10.74
CA GLN A 150 3.40 14.07 -11.21
C GLN A 150 4.49 14.55 -10.22
N TRP A 151 4.24 15.64 -9.50
CA TRP A 151 5.17 16.11 -8.49
C TRP A 151 5.24 15.12 -7.32
N TYR A 152 4.08 14.64 -6.83
CA TYR A 152 4.04 13.62 -5.78
C TYR A 152 4.72 12.32 -6.24
N ASN A 153 4.53 11.92 -7.50
CA ASN A 153 5.20 10.76 -8.08
C ASN A 153 6.72 10.85 -7.98
N MET A 154 7.27 12.04 -8.25
CA MET A 154 8.72 12.27 -8.22
C MET A 154 9.30 12.50 -6.82
N HIS A 155 8.55 13.14 -5.91
CA HIS A 155 9.10 13.67 -4.66
C HIS A 155 8.69 12.88 -3.41
N ILE A 156 7.53 12.22 -3.42
CA ILE A 156 7.02 11.46 -2.28
C ILE A 156 7.03 9.98 -2.60
N TRP A 157 6.39 9.62 -3.70
CA TRP A 157 6.20 8.23 -4.03
C TRP A 157 7.54 7.53 -4.30
N ARG A 158 8.56 8.26 -4.78
CA ARG A 158 9.93 7.75 -4.94
C ARG A 158 10.47 7.01 -3.70
N PHE A 159 10.08 7.41 -2.48
CA PHE A 159 10.51 6.73 -1.25
C PHE A 159 10.10 5.26 -1.23
N PHE A 160 8.91 4.96 -1.77
CA PHE A 160 8.38 3.61 -1.85
C PHE A 160 8.96 2.82 -3.02
N ASP A 161 9.48 3.46 -4.07
CA ASP A 161 10.15 2.71 -5.15
C ASP A 161 11.49 2.16 -4.67
N THR A 162 12.25 3.01 -3.99
CA THR A 162 13.62 2.69 -3.60
C THR A 162 13.70 1.63 -2.50
N ILE A 163 12.57 1.24 -1.88
CA ILE A 163 12.55 0.10 -0.95
C ILE A 163 12.83 -1.22 -1.68
N TYR A 164 12.56 -1.25 -2.99
CA TYR A 164 12.75 -2.43 -3.82
C TYR A 164 14.14 -2.47 -4.49
N ASP A 165 15.01 -1.47 -4.26
CA ASP A 165 16.35 -1.40 -4.85
C ASP A 165 17.22 -2.63 -4.47
N GLY A 166 16.91 -3.28 -3.35
CA GLY A 166 17.57 -4.52 -2.92
C GLY A 166 17.03 -5.81 -3.56
N LEU A 167 15.96 -5.74 -4.37
CA LEU A 167 15.35 -6.89 -5.02
C LEU A 167 15.81 -7.00 -6.47
N GLU A 168 16.24 -8.20 -6.87
CA GLU A 168 16.68 -8.45 -8.23
C GLU A 168 15.50 -8.43 -9.21
N GLN A 169 15.69 -7.76 -10.37
CA GLN A 169 14.79 -7.80 -11.53
C GLN A 169 13.38 -7.23 -11.28
N ILE A 170 13.23 -6.29 -10.34
CA ILE A 170 11.99 -5.55 -10.16
C ILE A 170 12.09 -4.19 -10.87
N GLU A 171 11.20 -3.97 -11.82
CA GLU A 171 10.97 -2.65 -12.42
C GLU A 171 9.69 -2.06 -11.83
N VAL A 172 9.83 -0.95 -11.10
CA VAL A 172 8.67 -0.23 -10.58
C VAL A 172 8.20 0.77 -11.64
N VAL A 173 6.98 0.58 -12.14
CA VAL A 173 6.37 1.44 -13.17
C VAL A 173 5.27 2.27 -12.54
N ARG A 174 5.25 3.57 -12.86
CA ARG A 174 4.20 4.52 -12.48
C ARG A 174 3.70 5.31 -13.68
#